data_AF-A0A368GPR4-F1
#
_entry.id   AF-A0A368GPR4-F1
#
_cell.length_a   1.000
_cell.length_b   1.000
_cell.length_c   1.000
_cell.angle_alpha   90.00
_cell.angle_beta   90.00
_cell.angle_gamma   90.00
#
_symmetry.space_group_name_H-M   'P 1'
#
loop_
_entity.id
_entity.type
_entity.pdbx_description
1 polymer ?
#
loop_
_entity_poly.entity_id
_entity_poly.type
_entity_poly.pdbx_seq_one_letter_code
_entity_poly.pdbx_strand_id
1 'polypeptide(L)'
;MVRAAQLVRAANDLPRRGDDYELCNSFSAFSAFMEQQETRIRLLMPKMNSDVEEYLERIVMVDDHIVERAGIVMDELDRAGRHDVTEIPKTIIGAESTRKRSMWFLCMH
;
A
#
# COMPACT_ATOMS: atom_id res chain seq x y z
N MET A 1 -10.27 6.90 9.78
CA MET A 1 -10.29 7.45 8.40
C MET A 1 -11.17 8.70 8.26
N VAL A 2 -12.45 8.70 8.63
CA VAL A 2 -13.39 9.83 8.39
C VAL A 2 -12.88 11.18 8.94
N ARG A 3 -12.36 11.21 10.17
CA ARG A 3 -11.82 12.45 10.78
C ARG A 3 -10.57 12.98 10.07
N ALA A 4 -9.66 12.11 9.64
CA ALA A 4 -8.46 12.52 8.91
C ALA A 4 -8.84 13.16 7.56
N ALA A 5 -9.78 12.55 6.83
CA ALA A 5 -10.29 13.10 5.58
C ALA A 5 -11.00 14.45 5.76
N GLN A 6 -11.71 14.65 6.88
CA GLN A 6 -12.31 15.95 7.22
C GLN A 6 -11.25 17.02 7.50
N LEU A 7 -10.19 16.69 8.23
CA LEU A 7 -9.09 17.61 8.51
C LEU A 7 -8.33 17.99 7.23
N VAL A 8 -8.07 17.03 6.34
CA VAL A 8 -7.44 17.29 5.03
C VAL A 8 -8.30 18.21 4.18
N ARG A 9 -9.62 18.00 4.13
CA ARG A 9 -10.54 18.91 3.43
C ARG A 9 -10.51 20.33 4.00
N ALA A 10 -10.65 20.45 5.32
CA ALA A 10 -10.60 21.75 5.98
C ALA A 10 -9.25 22.46 5.77
N ALA A 11 -8.14 21.73 5.69
CA ALA A 11 -6.82 22.29 5.36
C ALA A 11 -6.72 22.72 3.89
N ASN A 12 -7.33 21.98 2.96
CA ASN A 12 -7.36 22.33 1.54
C ASN A 12 -8.19 23.59 1.25
N ASP A 13 -9.19 23.86 2.10
CA ASP A 13 -10.04 25.06 2.03
C ASP A 13 -9.35 26.31 2.61
N LEU A 14 -8.17 26.16 3.23
CA LEU A 14 -7.39 27.31 3.71
C LEU A 14 -6.85 28.12 2.52
N PRO A 15 -6.81 29.46 2.64
CA PRO A 15 -6.15 30.31 1.66
C PRO A 15 -4.71 29.84 1.40
N ARG A 16 -4.38 29.55 0.14
CA ARG A 16 -3.01 29.17 -0.25
C ARG A 16 -2.16 30.42 -0.40
N ARG A 17 -0.89 30.37 0.01
CA ARG A 17 0.06 31.44 -0.33
C ARG A 17 0.16 31.53 -1.86
N GLY A 18 -0.15 32.70 -2.42
CA GLY A 18 -0.18 32.96 -3.86
C GLY A 18 -0.80 34.33 -4.17
N ASP A 19 -0.68 34.75 -5.43
CA ASP A 19 -1.03 36.11 -5.90
C ASP A 19 -2.50 36.48 -5.65
N ASP A 20 -3.39 35.49 -5.58
CA ASP A 20 -4.83 35.68 -5.36
C ASP A 20 -5.20 36.19 -3.95
N TYR A 21 -4.25 36.22 -3.01
CA TYR A 21 -4.48 36.61 -1.61
C TYR A 21 -3.60 37.77 -1.12
N GLU A 22 -2.94 38.52 -2.02
CA GLU A 22 -2.07 39.65 -1.64
C GLU A 22 -2.79 40.70 -0.79
N LEU A 23 -4.05 41.02 -1.13
CA LEU A 23 -4.85 41.96 -0.35
C LEU A 23 -5.14 41.41 1.05
N CYS A 24 -5.40 40.11 1.19
CA CYS A 24 -5.61 39.47 2.50
C CYS A 24 -4.34 39.51 3.35
N ASN A 25 -3.17 39.32 2.74
CA ASN A 25 -1.87 39.39 3.42
C ASN A 25 -1.55 40.79 3.96
N SER A 26 -2.17 41.85 3.42
CA SER A 26 -2.03 43.22 3.94
C SER A 26 -2.72 43.44 5.30
N PHE A 27 -3.66 42.56 5.67
CA PHE A 27 -4.35 42.63 6.97
C PHE A 27 -3.60 41.79 8.02
N SER A 28 -3.12 42.45 9.07
CA SER A 28 -2.36 41.79 10.15
C SER A 28 -3.12 40.66 10.86
N ALA A 29 -4.43 40.80 11.03
CA ALA A 29 -5.28 39.78 11.64
C ALA A 29 -5.35 38.49 10.80
N PHE A 30 -5.32 38.62 9.47
CA PHE A 30 -5.32 37.48 8.56
C PHE A 30 -3.99 36.73 8.63
N SER A 31 -2.87 37.45 8.57
CA SER A 31 -1.54 36.88 8.67
C SER A 31 -1.33 36.15 10.01
N ALA A 32 -1.78 36.74 11.12
CA ALA A 32 -1.72 36.11 12.44
C ALA A 32 -2.58 34.83 12.52
N PHE A 33 -3.77 34.83 11.91
CA PHE A 33 -4.60 33.64 11.84
C PHE A 33 -3.92 32.51 11.05
N MET A 34 -3.34 32.83 9.90
CA MET A 34 -2.63 31.85 9.06
C MET A 34 -1.42 31.26 9.77
N GLU A 35 -0.62 32.08 10.46
CA GLU A 35 0.51 31.62 11.28
C GLU A 35 0.06 30.70 12.43
N GLN A 36 -1.07 31.03 13.06
CA GLN A 36 -1.66 30.18 14.09
C GLN A 36 -2.10 28.81 13.54
N GLN A 37 -2.71 28.77 12.35
CA GLN A 37 -3.09 27.50 11.72
C GLN A 37 -1.85 26.69 11.31
N GLU A 38 -0.83 27.33 10.76
CA GLU A 38 0.45 26.70 10.41
C GLU A 38 1.08 26.03 11.64
N THR A 39 1.11 26.74 12.78
CA THR A 39 1.61 26.21 14.06
C THR A 39 0.81 24.99 14.54
N ARG A 40 -0.53 25.03 14.45
CA ARG A 40 -1.38 23.91 14.87
C ARG A 40 -1.17 22.67 14.02
N ILE A 41 -0.99 22.85 12.71
CA ILE A 41 -0.70 21.74 11.78
C ILE A 41 0.68 21.14 12.11
N ARG A 42 1.69 21.98 12.35
CA ARG A 42 3.03 21.52 12.76
C ARG A 42 3.01 20.73 14.06
N LEU A 43 2.17 21.10 15.03
CA LEU A 43 2.04 20.36 16.30
C LEU A 43 1.39 18.97 16.15
N LEU A 44 0.64 18.73 15.07
CA LEU A 44 0.09 17.42 14.74
C LEU A 44 1.12 16.51 14.08
N MET A 45 2.23 17.07 13.59
CA MET A 45 3.36 16.31 13.09
C MET A 45 4.15 15.76 14.31
N PRO A 46 4.63 14.51 14.27
CA PRO A 46 5.40 13.90 15.36
C PRO A 46 6.55 14.83 15.79
N LYS A 47 6.75 15.02 17.11
CA LYS A 47 7.73 15.96 17.72
C LYS A 47 8.97 16.14 16.84
N MET A 48 8.96 17.21 16.06
CA MET A 48 9.98 17.53 15.09
C MET A 48 11.15 18.19 15.83
N ASN A 49 12.16 17.39 16.17
CA ASN A 49 13.50 17.92 16.49
C ASN A 49 14.35 18.06 15.22
N SER A 50 13.83 17.64 14.06
CA SER A 50 14.44 17.75 12.74
C SER A 50 13.82 18.87 11.92
N ASP A 51 14.57 19.39 10.94
CA ASP A 51 14.08 20.34 9.95
C ASP A 51 12.82 19.79 9.23
N VAL A 52 11.94 20.69 8.80
CA VAL A 52 10.71 20.34 8.08
C VAL A 52 11.04 19.60 6.79
N GLU A 53 12.09 20.03 6.11
CA GLU A 53 12.54 19.41 4.86
C GLU A 53 12.99 17.96 5.06
N GLU A 54 13.82 17.71 6.08
CA GLU A 54 14.30 16.36 6.42
C GLU A 54 13.13 15.41 6.76
N TYR A 55 12.10 15.94 7.44
CA TYR A 55 10.92 15.17 7.77
C TYR A 55 10.07 14.86 6.53
N LEU A 56 9.93 15.81 5.61
CA LEU A 56 9.25 15.58 4.33
C LEU A 56 9.97 14.51 3.52
N GLU A 57 11.29 14.58 3.41
CA GLU A 57 12.11 13.57 2.74
C GLU A 57 11.91 12.19 3.38
N ARG A 58 11.87 12.12 4.71
CA ARG A 58 11.60 10.86 5.42
C ARG A 58 10.21 10.30 5.16
N ILE A 59 9.18 11.15 5.06
CA ILE A 59 7.83 10.70 4.69
C ILE A 59 7.87 10.07 3.30
N VAL A 60 8.50 10.71 2.32
CA VAL A 60 8.59 10.22 0.95
C VAL A 60 9.25 8.84 0.92
N MET A 61 10.41 8.67 1.58
CA MET A 61 11.09 7.37 1.63
C MET A 61 10.24 6.26 2.25
N VAL A 62 9.50 6.57 3.32
CA VAL A 62 8.63 5.60 3.98
C VAL A 62 7.45 5.23 3.09
N ASP A 63 6.86 6.22 2.39
CA ASP A 63 5.76 6.01 1.45
C ASP A 63 6.20 5.11 0.28
N ASP A 64 7.36 5.39 -0.32
CA ASP A 64 7.95 4.58 -1.40
C ASP A 64 8.11 3.12 -0.97
N HIS A 65 8.64 2.87 0.24
CA HIS A 65 8.76 1.51 0.77
C HIS A 65 7.42 0.83 1.04
N ILE A 66 6.40 1.57 1.49
CA ILE A 66 5.06 1.02 1.70
C ILE A 66 4.46 0.63 0.35
N VAL A 67 4.58 1.49 -0.66
CA VAL A 67 4.07 1.25 -2.01
C VAL A 67 4.77 0.06 -2.65
N GLU A 68 6.10 -0.04 -2.55
CA GLU A 68 6.88 -1.18 -3.04
C GLU A 68 6.40 -2.49 -2.41
N ARG A 69 6.27 -2.53 -1.08
CA ARG A 69 5.83 -3.73 -0.36
C ARG A 69 4.38 -4.10 -0.69
N ALA A 70 3.50 -3.11 -0.84
CA ALA A 70 2.13 -3.34 -1.27
C ALA A 70 2.09 -3.93 -2.69
N GLY A 71 2.95 -3.44 -3.60
CA GLY A 71 3.13 -3.98 -4.94
C GLY A 71 3.50 -5.46 -4.94
N ILE A 72 4.52 -5.83 -4.15
CA ILE A 72 4.96 -7.23 -4.00
C ILE A 72 3.80 -8.12 -3.55
N VAL A 73 3.04 -7.69 -2.53
CA VAL A 73 1.89 -8.45 -2.02
C VAL A 73 0.81 -8.61 -3.08
N MET A 74 0.51 -7.56 -3.84
CA MET A 74 -0.46 -7.62 -4.94
C MET A 74 -0.01 -8.60 -6.03
N ASP A 75 1.26 -8.56 -6.43
CA ASP A 75 1.83 -9.46 -7.44
C ASP A 75 1.79 -10.93 -6.99
N GLU A 76 2.06 -11.20 -5.71
CA GLU A 76 1.98 -12.54 -5.12
C GLU A 76 0.54 -13.07 -5.11
N LEU A 77 -0.43 -12.23 -4.71
CA LEU A 77 -1.85 -12.60 -4.71
C LEU A 77 -2.36 -12.88 -6.13
N ASP A 78 -1.98 -12.04 -7.10
CA ASP A 78 -2.30 -12.22 -8.51
C ASP A 78 -1.71 -13.51 -9.08
N ARG A 79 -0.46 -13.82 -8.71
CA ARG A 79 0.20 -15.06 -9.11
C ARG A 79 -0.48 -16.29 -8.49
N ALA A 80 -0.83 -16.24 -7.21
CA ALA A 80 -1.56 -17.32 -6.54
C ALA A 80 -2.94 -17.57 -7.18
N GLY A 81 -3.70 -16.50 -7.46
CA GLY A 81 -5.00 -16.60 -8.12
C GLY A 81 -4.93 -17.17 -9.55
N ARG A 82 -3.81 -16.99 -10.26
CA ARG A 82 -3.56 -17.64 -11.57
C ARG A 82 -3.15 -19.12 -11.44
N HIS A 83 -2.46 -19.50 -10.38
CA HIS A 83 -2.00 -20.89 -10.17
C HIS A 83 -3.11 -21.83 -9.67
N ASP A 84 -4.17 -21.31 -9.04
CA ASP A 84 -5.38 -22.11 -8.73
C ASP A 84 -6.17 -22.52 -9.98
N VAL A 85 -5.86 -21.94 -11.15
CA VAL A 85 -6.45 -22.29 -12.46
C VAL A 85 -5.59 -23.33 -13.22
N THR A 86 -4.54 -23.88 -12.61
CA THR A 86 -3.71 -24.88 -13.29
C THR A 86 -4.37 -26.26 -13.25
N GLU A 87 -4.88 -26.65 -14.41
CA GLU A 87 -5.52 -27.89 -14.81
C GLU A 87 -5.12 -29.15 -14.01
N ILE A 88 -6.11 -29.75 -13.35
CA ILE A 88 -6.04 -31.15 -12.92
C ILE A 88 -5.76 -31.99 -14.17
N PRO A 89 -4.63 -32.71 -14.28
CA PRO A 89 -4.39 -33.56 -15.42
C PRO A 89 -5.45 -34.65 -15.43
N LYS A 90 -6.35 -34.62 -16.41
CA LYS A 90 -7.27 -35.74 -16.68
C LYS A 90 -6.40 -36.92 -17.07
N THR A 91 -6.15 -37.81 -16.11
CA THR A 91 -5.46 -39.06 -16.34
C THR A 91 -6.31 -39.89 -17.28
N ILE A 92 -5.93 -39.95 -18.55
CA ILE A 92 -6.49 -40.90 -19.50
C ILE A 92 -5.97 -42.26 -19.06
N ILE A 93 -6.84 -43.07 -18.46
CA ILE A 93 -6.58 -44.48 -18.16
C ILE A 93 -6.57 -45.20 -19.51
N GLY A 94 -5.37 -45.42 -20.06
CA GLY A 94 -5.17 -46.21 -21.27
C GLY A 94 -3.74 -46.73 -21.33
N ALA A 95 -3.61 -48.02 -21.61
CA ALA A 95 -2.39 -48.80 -21.85
C ALA A 95 -1.63 -49.32 -20.61
N GLU A 96 -2.15 -50.45 -20.10
CA GLU A 96 -1.42 -51.70 -19.81
C GLU A 96 0.09 -51.62 -19.56
N SER A 97 0.48 -51.72 -18.28
CA SER A 97 1.86 -52.05 -17.89
C SER A 97 1.95 -53.55 -17.58
N THR A 98 2.44 -54.33 -18.54
CA THR A 98 2.89 -55.71 -18.30
C THR A 98 4.13 -55.69 -17.39
N ARG A 99 3.93 -55.81 -16.07
CA ARG A 99 5.02 -56.16 -15.15
C ARG A 99 4.80 -57.57 -14.65
N LYS A 100 5.50 -58.52 -15.29
CA LYS A 100 5.60 -59.92 -14.87
C LYS A 100 5.92 -59.98 -13.38
N ARG A 101 4.95 -60.36 -12.57
CA ARG A 101 5.15 -60.70 -11.16
C ARG A 101 5.34 -62.21 -11.10
N SER A 102 6.56 -62.61 -10.75
CA SER A 102 6.91 -63.97 -10.35
C SER A 102 5.91 -64.46 -9.29
N MET A 103 5.21 -65.56 -9.60
CA MET A 103 4.37 -66.27 -8.65
C MET A 103 4.80 -67.74 -8.67
N TRP A 104 5.76 -68.05 -7.80
CA TRP A 104 5.85 -69.37 -7.21
C TRP A 104 4.65 -69.50 -6.29
N PHE A 105 3.64 -70.29 -6.66
CA PHE A 105 2.82 -71.04 -5.70
C PHE A 105 2.11 -72.20 -6.40
N LEU A 106 2.12 -73.31 -5.67
CA LEU A 106 1.65 -74.65 -5.99
C LEU A 106 0.22 -74.74 -6.54
N CYS A 107 0.01 -75.65 -7.49
CA CYS A 107 -1.15 -76.55 -7.60
C CYS A 107 -0.53 -77.97 -7.71
N MET A 108 -0.72 -79.00 -6.87
CA MET A 108 -1.97 -79.59 -6.30
C MET A 108 -3.12 -79.39 -7.29
N HIS A 109 -3.47 -80.33 -8.17
CA HIS A 109 -3.71 -81.74 -7.95
C HIS A 109 -3.46 -82.53 -9.25
#